data_AF-Q0QM29-F1
#
_entry.id   AF-Q0QM29-F1
#
_cell.length_a   1.000
_cell.length_b   1.000
_cell.length_c   1.000
_cell.angle_alpha   90.00
_cell.angle_beta   90.00
_cell.angle_gamma   90.00
#
_symmetry.space_group_name_H-M   'P 1'
#
loop_
_entity.id
_entity.type
_entity.pdbx_description
1 polymer ?
#
loop_
_entity_poly.entity_id
_entity_poly.type
_entity_poly.pdbx_seq_one_letter_code
_entity_poly.pdbx_strand_id
1 'polypeptide(L)'
;MYRTNPGFFAVITGSGSGLACCSAADTVRLSALRILAMSEQSPLKAVDLNADQALGMVSFGLMQRLAQDGQVDLPWLETSGTEADRLRQLRQRLELTALALETGAPLTTADVSFLMGAKPGTERVERGGLVARRVSRNVWRLSKAAHSDQADHGRYDGFRRRL
;
A
#
# COMPACT_ATOMS: atom_id res chain seq x y z
N MET A 1 -40.06 -24.18 -19.53
CA MET A 1 -39.60 -22.88 -20.06
C MET A 1 -38.17 -23.05 -20.55
N TYR A 2 -37.97 -23.18 -21.86
CA TYR A 2 -36.65 -23.29 -22.48
C TYR A 2 -36.31 -21.93 -23.06
N ARG A 3 -35.18 -21.34 -22.67
CA ARG A 3 -34.68 -20.09 -23.25
C ARG A 3 -33.34 -20.38 -23.91
N THR A 4 -33.40 -20.58 -25.21
CA THR A 4 -32.28 -20.49 -26.15
C THR A 4 -31.74 -19.06 -26.18
N ASN A 5 -30.42 -18.91 -26.17
CA ASN A 5 -29.75 -17.63 -26.40
C ASN A 5 -28.54 -17.88 -27.32
N PRO A 6 -28.50 -17.34 -28.54
CA PRO A 6 -27.38 -17.53 -29.44
C PRO A 6 -26.42 -16.32 -29.43
N GLY A 7 -25.12 -16.63 -29.51
CA GLY A 7 -24.13 -15.90 -30.28
C GLY A 7 -23.70 -14.52 -29.78
N PHE A 8 -22.44 -14.40 -29.36
CA PHE A 8 -21.56 -13.31 -29.78
C PHE A 8 -20.10 -13.78 -29.71
N PHE A 9 -19.54 -14.07 -30.88
CA PHE A 9 -18.11 -14.25 -31.12
C PHE A 9 -17.61 -12.91 -31.66
N ALA A 10 -16.70 -12.25 -30.97
CA ALA A 10 -15.98 -11.09 -31.50
C ALA A 10 -14.50 -11.25 -31.17
N VAL A 11 -13.78 -11.80 -32.13
CA VAL A 11 -12.31 -11.78 -32.21
C VAL A 11 -11.92 -10.38 -32.64
N ILE A 12 -11.27 -9.61 -31.76
CA ILE A 12 -10.61 -8.37 -32.13
C ILE A 12 -9.12 -8.68 -32.24
N THR A 13 -8.66 -8.82 -33.48
CA THR A 13 -7.25 -8.83 -33.85
C THR A 13 -6.73 -7.39 -33.85
N GLY A 14 -6.03 -7.01 -32.79
CA GLY A 14 -5.28 -5.75 -32.72
C GLY A 14 -3.88 -5.94 -33.30
N SER A 15 -3.72 -5.67 -34.59
CA SER A 15 -2.42 -5.50 -35.26
C SER A 15 -2.03 -4.03 -35.15
N GLY A 16 -0.92 -3.74 -34.47
CA GLY A 16 -0.43 -2.38 -34.28
C GLY A 16 0.84 -2.36 -33.45
N SER A 17 1.99 -2.53 -34.10
CA SER A 17 3.29 -2.23 -33.50
C SER A 17 4.05 -1.37 -34.48
N GLY A 18 3.95 -0.07 -34.23
CA GLY A 18 4.64 0.98 -34.95
C GLY A 18 6.14 0.91 -34.71
N LEU A 19 6.87 1.08 -35.81
CA LEU A 19 8.30 1.30 -35.91
C LEU A 19 8.71 2.47 -35.00
N ALA A 20 9.57 2.20 -34.01
CA ALA A 20 10.31 3.24 -33.31
C ALA A 20 11.79 3.13 -33.71
N CYS A 21 12.28 4.23 -34.24
CA CYS A 21 13.56 4.42 -34.88
C CYS A 21 14.70 4.32 -33.85
N CYS A 22 15.69 3.48 -34.10
CA CYS A 22 16.98 3.52 -33.42
C CYS A 22 17.96 4.29 -34.32
N SER A 23 18.12 5.60 -34.10
CA SER A 23 19.26 6.33 -34.67
C SER A 23 19.56 7.56 -33.82
N ALA A 24 20.64 7.48 -33.05
CA ALA A 24 21.36 8.62 -32.50
C ALA A 24 22.72 8.12 -32.01
N ALA A 25 23.63 7.87 -32.95
CA ALA A 25 25.06 7.76 -32.67
C ALA A 25 25.72 8.90 -33.42
N ASP A 26 25.69 10.11 -32.84
CA ASP A 26 26.51 11.22 -33.31
C ASP A 26 27.48 11.64 -32.20
N THR A 27 28.74 11.48 -32.59
CA THR A 27 29.97 11.74 -31.88
C THR A 27 30.02 13.14 -31.26
N VAL A 28 30.42 13.20 -29.99
CA VAL A 28 30.81 14.43 -29.30
C VAL A 28 32.03 15.03 -30.01
N ARG A 29 31.80 16.08 -30.81
CA ARG A 29 32.89 16.95 -31.27
C ARG A 29 33.42 17.75 -30.07
N LEU A 30 34.62 17.40 -29.63
CA LEU A 30 35.48 18.30 -28.86
C LEU A 30 35.90 19.48 -29.75
N SER A 31 35.12 20.55 -29.75
CA SER A 31 35.60 21.87 -30.15
C SER A 31 36.21 22.55 -28.93
N ALA A 32 37.53 22.43 -28.85
CA ALA A 32 38.39 23.30 -28.08
C ALA A 32 38.30 24.75 -28.60
N LEU A 33 38.70 25.67 -27.71
CA LEU A 33 38.86 27.12 -27.86
C LEU A 33 37.58 27.94 -27.64
N ARG A 34 37.49 28.57 -26.47
CA ARG A 34 37.89 29.98 -26.31
C ARG A 34 37.75 30.38 -24.84
N ILE A 35 38.89 30.56 -24.17
CA ILE A 35 38.94 31.29 -22.90
C ILE A 35 38.50 32.73 -23.19
N LEU A 36 37.36 33.12 -22.62
CA LEU A 36 37.01 34.51 -22.42
C LEU A 36 36.65 34.67 -20.95
N ALA A 37 37.53 35.38 -20.24
CA ALA A 37 37.40 35.72 -18.84
C ALA A 37 36.06 36.41 -18.57
N MET A 38 35.26 35.86 -17.66
CA MET A 38 34.21 36.58 -16.96
C MET A 38 34.09 36.00 -15.54
N SER A 39 34.21 36.92 -14.59
CA SER A 39 33.81 36.81 -13.18
C SER A 39 34.74 36.00 -12.28
N GLU A 40 35.71 36.71 -11.69
CA GLU A 40 36.20 36.47 -10.33
C GLU A 40 35.04 35.95 -9.47
N GLN A 41 35.03 34.65 -9.18
CA GLN A 41 34.24 34.13 -8.08
C GLN A 41 34.95 34.61 -6.81
N SER A 42 34.52 35.80 -6.36
CA SER A 42 34.70 36.24 -4.99
C SER A 42 34.50 35.03 -4.07
N PRO A 43 35.42 34.73 -3.15
CA PRO A 43 35.22 33.62 -2.23
C PRO A 43 33.86 33.87 -1.57
N LEU A 44 32.96 32.89 -1.64
CA LEU A 44 31.69 32.94 -0.92
C LEU A 44 32.06 33.04 0.55
N LYS A 45 32.20 34.29 1.02
CA LYS A 45 32.40 34.63 2.41
C LYS A 45 31.18 34.04 3.09
N ALA A 46 31.38 32.98 3.88
CA ALA A 46 30.34 32.45 4.74
C ALA A 46 29.79 33.66 5.48
N VAL A 47 28.58 34.06 5.13
CA VAL A 47 27.93 35.16 5.83
C VAL A 47 27.71 34.60 7.22
N ASP A 48 28.31 35.23 8.23
CA ASP A 48 28.10 34.88 9.64
C ASP A 48 26.65 35.19 9.98
N LEU A 49 25.77 34.27 9.60
CA LEU A 49 24.33 34.35 9.82
C LEU A 49 24.04 33.80 11.20
N ASN A 50 23.40 34.61 12.03
CA ASN A 50 22.84 34.14 13.28
C ASN A 50 21.77 33.06 12.99
N ALA A 51 21.59 32.10 13.91
CA ALA A 51 20.62 31.02 13.76
C ALA A 51 19.21 31.53 13.42
N ASP A 52 18.79 32.65 14.02
CA ASP A 52 17.50 33.28 13.74
C ASP A 52 17.39 33.84 12.32
N GLN A 53 18.48 34.37 11.78
CA GLN A 53 18.52 34.89 10.41
C GLN A 53 18.51 33.75 9.39
N ALA A 54 19.28 32.68 9.66
CA ALA A 54 19.26 31.46 8.85
C ALA A 54 17.86 30.82 8.85
N LEU A 55 17.24 30.69 10.02
CA LEU A 55 15.88 30.16 10.15
C LEU A 55 14.87 31.06 9.43
N GLY A 56 15.00 32.38 9.53
CA GLY A 56 14.14 33.33 8.82
C GLY A 56 14.22 33.17 7.31
N MET A 57 15.42 33.03 6.74
CA MET A 57 15.60 32.82 5.30
C MET A 57 15.06 31.45 4.84
N VAL A 58 15.30 30.38 5.60
CA VAL A 58 14.78 29.04 5.30
C VAL A 58 13.26 29.05 5.35
N SER A 59 12.68 29.66 6.39
CA SER A 59 11.22 29.75 6.55
C SER A 59 10.58 30.55 5.42
N PHE A 60 11.18 31.68 5.04
CA PHE A 60 10.69 32.49 3.93
C PHE A 60 10.77 31.76 2.59
N GLY A 61 11.87 31.04 2.32
CA GLY A 61 12.00 30.22 1.12
C GLY A 61 10.99 29.08 1.04
N LEU A 62 10.69 28.44 2.19
CA LEU A 62 9.64 27.43 2.28
C LEU A 62 8.24 28.03 2.04
N MET A 63 7.93 29.18 2.64
CA MET A 63 6.67 29.90 2.41
C MET A 63 6.51 30.31 0.94
N GLN A 64 7.57 30.81 0.29
CA GLN A 64 7.52 31.16 -1.13
C GLN A 64 7.24 29.94 -2.02
N ARG A 65 7.89 28.79 -1.74
CA ARG A 65 7.61 27.55 -2.47
C ARG A 65 6.17 27.08 -2.28
N LEU A 66 5.67 27.09 -1.05
CA LEU A 66 4.27 26.73 -0.75
C LEU A 66 3.27 27.68 -1.43
N ALA A 67 3.59 28.96 -1.52
CA ALA A 67 2.74 29.96 -2.16
C ALA A 67 2.75 29.88 -3.69
N GLN A 68 3.86 29.44 -4.30
CA GLN A 68 4.02 29.34 -5.76
C GLN A 68 3.52 28.00 -6.32
N ASP A 69 3.91 26.89 -5.69
CA ASP A 69 3.67 25.55 -6.23
C ASP A 69 2.34 24.94 -5.74
N GLY A 70 1.68 25.56 -4.76
CA GLY A 70 0.63 24.89 -4.01
C GLY A 70 1.21 23.71 -3.22
N GLN A 71 0.36 22.79 -2.75
CA GLN A 71 0.74 21.72 -1.82
C GLN A 71 2.06 21.02 -2.19
N VAL A 72 3.08 21.19 -1.36
CA VAL A 72 4.41 20.59 -1.55
C VAL A 72 4.36 19.12 -1.12
N ASP A 73 4.71 18.22 -2.04
CA ASP A 73 4.84 16.79 -1.78
C ASP A 73 6.17 16.54 -1.04
N LEU A 74 6.15 16.71 0.29
CA LEU A 74 7.31 16.41 1.13
C LEU A 74 7.39 14.89 1.33
N PRO A 75 8.51 14.21 1.00
CA PRO A 75 8.62 12.75 1.08
C PRO A 75 8.37 12.13 2.47
N TRP A 76 8.55 12.92 3.54
CA TRP A 76 8.26 12.53 4.92
C TRP A 76 6.90 13.01 5.43
N LEU A 77 6.28 13.97 4.74
CA LEU A 77 4.92 14.38 5.02
C LEU A 77 4.07 13.45 4.18
N GLU A 78 3.77 12.26 4.72
CA GLU A 78 3.05 11.20 4.02
C GLU A 78 1.95 11.80 3.16
N THR A 79 2.24 11.85 1.85
CA THR A 79 1.36 12.42 0.86
C THR A 79 0.04 11.68 0.97
N SER A 80 -1.01 12.47 1.09
CA SER A 80 -2.37 12.04 1.32
C SER A 80 -2.75 10.78 0.54
N GLY A 81 -3.05 9.70 1.25
CA GLY A 81 -4.46 9.33 1.31
C GLY A 81 -4.85 7.90 0.96
N THR A 82 -3.94 6.96 0.66
CA THR A 82 -4.39 5.55 0.50
C THR A 82 -3.46 4.52 1.09
N GLU A 83 -2.22 4.39 0.63
CA GLU A 83 -1.43 3.19 0.97
C GLU A 83 -0.81 3.25 2.37
N ALA A 84 -0.22 4.39 2.76
CA ALA A 84 0.30 4.56 4.11
C ALA A 84 -0.82 4.46 5.16
N ASP A 85 -1.99 5.05 4.87
CA ASP A 85 -3.16 4.94 5.74
C ASP A 85 -3.67 3.49 5.84
N ARG A 86 -3.70 2.74 4.73
CA ARG A 86 -4.06 1.31 4.72
C ARG A 86 -3.09 0.48 5.54
N LEU A 87 -1.79 0.72 5.42
CA LEU A 87 -0.77 0.01 6.20
C LEU A 87 -0.89 0.34 7.69
N ARG A 88 -1.16 1.61 8.05
CA ARG A 88 -1.44 2.02 9.43
C ARG A 88 -2.70 1.34 9.99
N GLN A 89 -3.79 1.30 9.23
CA GLN A 89 -5.03 0.59 9.61
C GLN A 89 -4.83 -0.92 9.76
N LEU A 90 -4.07 -1.54 8.85
CA LEU A 90 -3.74 -2.96 8.91
C LEU A 90 -2.98 -3.27 10.19
N ARG A 91 -1.96 -2.48 10.50
CA ARG A 91 -1.17 -2.62 11.72
C ARG A 91 -2.05 -2.53 12.97
N GLN A 92 -2.88 -1.50 13.06
CA GLN A 92 -3.82 -1.33 14.19
C GLN A 92 -4.75 -2.54 14.34
N ARG A 93 -5.29 -3.07 13.23
CA ARG A 93 -6.14 -4.26 13.27
C ARG A 93 -5.40 -5.48 13.81
N LEU A 94 -4.15 -5.69 13.41
CA LEU A 94 -3.32 -6.81 13.87
C LEU A 94 -3.00 -6.70 15.36
N GLU A 95 -2.66 -5.50 15.83
CA GLU A 95 -2.43 -5.21 17.26
C GLU A 95 -3.70 -5.49 18.08
N LEU A 96 -4.86 -5.02 17.64
CA LEU A 96 -6.14 -5.28 18.30
C LEU A 96 -6.51 -6.78 18.27
N THR A 97 -6.19 -7.48 17.19
CA THR A 97 -6.44 -8.92 17.08
C THR A 97 -5.60 -9.71 18.08
N ALA A 98 -4.32 -9.37 18.22
CA ALA A 98 -3.44 -9.97 19.21
C ALA A 98 -3.97 -9.74 20.63
N LEU A 99 -4.33 -8.49 20.96
CA LEU A 99 -4.90 -8.13 22.26
C LEU A 99 -6.20 -8.87 22.55
N ALA A 100 -7.09 -9.02 21.56
CA ALA A 100 -8.33 -9.77 21.71
C ALA A 100 -8.09 -11.27 21.99
N LEU A 101 -7.07 -11.86 21.37
CA LEU A 101 -6.68 -13.25 21.61
C LEU A 101 -6.06 -13.44 22.99
N GLU A 102 -5.18 -12.53 23.41
CA GLU A 102 -4.49 -12.58 24.70
C GLU A 102 -5.47 -12.37 25.87
N THR A 103 -6.36 -11.38 25.75
CA THR A 103 -7.33 -11.06 26.81
C THR A 103 -8.52 -12.02 26.81
N GLY A 104 -8.87 -12.58 25.66
CA GLY A 104 -10.10 -13.35 25.48
C GLY A 104 -11.36 -12.56 25.83
N ALA A 105 -11.30 -11.23 25.74
CA ALA A 105 -12.39 -10.32 26.10
C ALA A 105 -13.64 -10.56 25.22
N PRO A 106 -14.85 -10.30 25.74
CA PRO A 106 -16.07 -10.37 24.93
C PRO A 106 -16.08 -9.25 23.88
N LEU A 107 -16.37 -9.61 22.63
CA LEU A 107 -16.41 -8.72 21.48
C LEU A 107 -17.80 -8.63 20.87
N THR A 108 -18.11 -7.50 20.23
CA THR A 108 -19.37 -7.35 19.48
C THR A 108 -19.28 -7.98 18.09
N THR A 109 -20.44 -8.15 17.45
CA THR A 109 -20.52 -8.63 16.06
C THR A 109 -19.76 -7.72 15.09
N ALA A 110 -19.75 -6.40 15.35
CA ALA A 110 -19.04 -5.42 14.53
C ALA A 110 -17.52 -5.58 14.69
N ASP A 111 -17.05 -5.73 15.93
CA ASP A 111 -15.62 -5.92 16.23
C ASP A 111 -15.09 -7.20 15.57
N VAL A 112 -15.81 -8.32 15.70
CA VAL A 112 -15.44 -9.57 15.03
C VAL A 112 -15.40 -9.39 13.52
N SER A 113 -16.36 -8.66 12.95
CA SER A 113 -16.38 -8.37 11.50
C SER A 113 -15.16 -7.56 11.07
N PHE A 114 -14.78 -6.57 11.87
CA PHE A 114 -13.61 -5.73 11.63
C PHE A 114 -12.31 -6.53 11.74
N LEU A 115 -12.12 -7.28 12.84
CA LEU A 115 -10.90 -8.02 13.14
C LEU A 115 -10.68 -9.21 12.17
N MET A 116 -11.72 -10.00 11.89
CA MET A 116 -11.62 -11.14 10.97
C MET A 116 -11.76 -10.75 9.49
N GLY A 117 -12.20 -9.52 9.20
CA GLY A 117 -12.56 -9.09 7.84
C GLY A 117 -13.73 -9.89 7.25
N ALA A 118 -14.57 -10.50 8.10
CA ALA A 118 -15.69 -11.36 7.71
C ALA A 118 -16.86 -11.16 8.68
N LYS A 119 -18.06 -10.90 8.16
CA LYS A 119 -19.25 -10.82 9.01
C LYS A 119 -19.63 -12.22 9.51
N PRO A 120 -19.71 -12.45 10.83
CA PRO A 120 -20.03 -13.78 11.33
C PRO A 120 -21.53 -14.07 11.14
N GLY A 121 -21.84 -15.17 10.43
CA GLY A 121 -23.22 -15.58 10.10
C GLY A 121 -23.75 -16.76 10.92
N THR A 122 -22.87 -17.54 11.52
CA THR A 122 -23.17 -18.78 12.27
C THR A 122 -22.56 -18.71 13.68
N GLU A 123 -22.94 -19.60 14.59
CA GLU A 123 -22.42 -19.58 15.98
C GLU A 123 -20.90 -19.77 16.09
N ARG A 124 -20.28 -20.36 15.07
CA ARG A 124 -18.84 -20.50 14.94
C ARG A 124 -18.44 -20.15 13.51
N VAL A 125 -17.44 -19.30 13.37
CA VAL A 125 -16.89 -18.87 12.07
C VAL A 125 -15.37 -18.95 12.14
N GLU A 126 -14.76 -19.53 11.11
CA GLU A 126 -13.32 -19.71 11.01
C GLU A 126 -12.79 -19.05 9.74
N ARG A 127 -11.72 -18.27 9.86
CA ARG A 127 -11.05 -17.61 8.73
C ARG A 127 -9.61 -17.27 9.07
N GLY A 128 -8.68 -17.57 8.16
CA GLY A 128 -7.28 -17.14 8.28
C GLY A 128 -6.60 -17.60 9.57
N GLY A 129 -6.98 -18.76 10.12
CA GLY A 129 -6.45 -19.27 11.37
C GLY A 129 -7.04 -18.63 12.64
N LEU A 130 -8.11 -17.83 12.52
CA LEU A 130 -8.90 -17.31 13.64
C LEU A 130 -10.26 -17.99 13.69
N VAL A 131 -10.72 -18.28 14.89
CA VAL A 131 -12.05 -18.83 15.18
C VAL A 131 -12.80 -17.85 16.07
N ALA A 132 -13.93 -17.34 15.58
CA ALA A 132 -14.91 -16.61 16.38
C ALA A 132 -16.01 -17.57 16.83
N ARG A 133 -16.27 -17.60 18.14
CA ARG A 133 -17.37 -18.36 18.75
C ARG A 133 -18.36 -17.41 19.42
N ARG A 134 -19.65 -17.58 19.13
CA ARG A 134 -20.74 -16.84 19.76
C ARG A 134 -20.95 -17.37 21.18
N VAL A 135 -20.90 -16.47 22.16
CA VAL A 135 -21.22 -16.76 23.56
C VAL A 135 -22.67 -16.40 23.85
N SER A 136 -23.14 -15.26 23.35
CA SER A 136 -24.53 -14.84 23.43
C SER A 136 -24.87 -13.86 22.28
N ARG A 137 -26.06 -13.26 22.28
CA ARG A 137 -26.42 -12.27 21.25
C ARG A 137 -25.44 -11.10 21.28
N ASN A 138 -24.80 -10.82 20.16
CA ASN A 138 -23.77 -9.79 20.03
C ASN A 138 -22.58 -9.92 20.98
N VAL A 139 -22.33 -11.12 21.52
CA VAL A 139 -21.15 -11.38 22.35
C VAL A 139 -20.40 -12.57 21.77
N TRP A 140 -19.15 -12.32 21.37
CA TRP A 140 -18.28 -13.26 20.71
C TRP A 140 -16.94 -13.36 21.44
N ARG A 141 -16.27 -14.49 21.29
CA ARG A 141 -14.86 -14.64 21.70
C ARG A 141 -14.04 -15.07 20.49
N LEU A 142 -12.88 -14.44 20.32
CA LEU A 142 -11.88 -14.83 19.34
C LEU A 142 -10.89 -15.82 19.96
N SER A 143 -10.47 -16.78 19.16
CA SER A 143 -9.47 -17.79 19.51
C SER A 143 -8.65 -18.13 18.28
N LYS A 144 -7.43 -18.64 18.48
CA LYS A 144 -6.63 -19.18 17.38
C LYS A 144 -7.24 -20.51 16.94
N ALA A 145 -7.33 -20.75 15.64
CA ALA A 145 -7.66 -22.06 15.12
C ALA A 145 -6.60 -23.04 15.63
N ALA A 146 -7.03 -24.09 16.35
CA ALA A 146 -6.12 -25.15 16.72
C ALA A 146 -5.54 -25.74 15.43
N HIS A 147 -4.21 -25.78 15.32
CA HIS A 147 -3.58 -26.66 14.34
C HIS A 147 -4.00 -28.06 14.79
N SER A 148 -4.84 -28.71 13.99
CA SER A 148 -5.18 -30.11 14.20
C SER A 148 -3.91 -30.93 13.97
N ASP A 149 -3.08 -31.07 15.00
CA ASP A 149 -2.21 -32.24 15.17
C ASP A 149 -3.05 -33.53 15.34
N GLN A 150 -4.37 -33.39 15.34
CA GLN A 150 -5.37 -34.44 15.20
C GLN A 150 -5.86 -34.55 13.74
N ALA A 151 -4.94 -34.56 12.79
CA ALA A 151 -5.14 -35.22 11.50
C ALA A 151 -5.04 -36.74 11.70
N ASP A 152 -5.88 -37.30 12.59
CA ASP A 152 -6.05 -38.74 12.71
C ASP A 152 -7.25 -39.16 11.85
N HIS A 153 -6.92 -39.92 10.82
CA HIS A 153 -7.79 -40.75 9.98
C HIS A 153 -9.00 -40.12 9.26
N GLY A 154 -8.79 -39.87 7.95
CA GLY A 154 -9.72 -40.47 6.97
C GLY A 154 -10.55 -39.56 6.06
N ARG A 155 -9.99 -38.50 5.44
CA ARG A 155 -10.75 -37.80 4.38
C ARG A 155 -10.00 -37.04 3.28
N TYR A 156 -8.79 -37.45 2.92
CA TYR A 156 -8.12 -36.93 1.71
C TYR A 156 -7.93 -38.02 0.66
N ASP A 157 -9.02 -38.40 -0.02
CA ASP A 157 -8.99 -39.20 -1.27
C ASP A 157 -9.87 -38.54 -2.36
N GLY A 158 -9.77 -37.22 -2.50
CA GLY A 158 -10.56 -36.43 -3.47
C GLY A 158 -9.80 -36.03 -4.74
N PHE A 159 -8.47 -36.00 -4.70
CA PHE A 159 -7.66 -35.37 -5.74
C PHE A 159 -6.93 -36.35 -6.69
N ARG A 160 -7.13 -37.67 -6.54
CA ARG A 160 -6.50 -38.69 -7.41
C ARG A 160 -7.35 -39.17 -8.58
N ARG A 161 -8.56 -38.63 -8.80
CA ARG A 161 -9.49 -39.14 -9.83
C ARG A 161 -9.53 -38.32 -11.11
N ARG A 162 -8.38 -38.03 -11.71
CA ARG A 162 -8.30 -37.67 -13.14
C ARG A 162 -7.03 -38.31 -13.72
N LEU A 163 -7.22 -39.48 -14.34
CA LEU A 163 -6.33 -40.08 -15.33
C LEU A 163 -6.95 -39.84 -16.70
#